data_AF-A0AAE2SC13-F1
#
_entry.id   AF-A0AAE2SC13-F1
#
_cell.length_a   1.000
_cell.length_b   1.000
_cell.length_c   1.000
_cell.angle_alpha   90.00
_cell.angle_beta   90.00
_cell.angle_gamma   90.00
#
_symmetry.space_group_name_H-M   'P 1'
#
loop_
_entity.id
_entity.type
_entity.pdbx_description
1 polymer ?
#
loop_
_entity_poly.entity_id
_entity_poly.type
_entity_poly.pdbx_seq_one_letter_code
_entity_poly.pdbx_strand_id
1 'polypeptide(L)'
;MKTKTLLIAAISLATTALSQAFTIDFNALVVPVGTTIDSDNSLTIDVEGYGDVRFEVAGTDVVQVGTTYSNDPGTSIVNSLEMDGGDTVLVTFLGPEALNVDFDLAGLTPGEEVVQINQNAFRTYEFTVNTVANPGADGAGIAAVSWTAVPEPSSAMLGALGACAILLRRRR
;
A
#
# COMPACT_ATOMS: atom_id res chain seq x y z
N MET A 1 27.28 -28.44 -27.10
CA MET A 1 25.89 -27.99 -27.35
C MET A 1 25.03 -27.90 -26.08
N LYS A 2 25.28 -28.68 -25.01
CA LYS A 2 24.44 -28.71 -23.78
C LYS A 2 24.49 -27.44 -22.90
N THR A 3 25.53 -26.62 -23.00
CA THR A 3 25.69 -25.39 -22.20
C THR A 3 24.86 -24.21 -22.70
N LYS A 4 24.41 -24.22 -23.96
CA LYS A 4 23.59 -23.13 -24.52
C LYS A 4 22.14 -23.18 -24.00
N THR A 5 21.62 -24.37 -23.68
CA THR A 5 20.25 -24.58 -23.20
C THR A 5 20.07 -24.14 -21.75
N LEU A 6 21.08 -24.34 -20.90
CA LEU A 6 21.09 -23.84 -19.51
C LEU A 6 21.12 -22.31 -19.42
N LEU A 7 21.76 -21.64 -20.40
CA LEU A 7 21.86 -20.18 -20.47
C LEU A 7 20.50 -19.53 -20.78
N ILE A 8 19.72 -20.13 -21.69
CA ILE A 8 18.37 -19.64 -22.02
C ILE A 8 17.47 -19.83 -20.81
N ALA A 9 17.52 -20.97 -20.12
CA ALA A 9 16.72 -21.20 -18.92
C ALA A 9 17.03 -20.19 -17.78
N ALA A 10 18.32 -19.93 -17.50
CA ALA A 10 18.72 -18.98 -16.45
C ALA A 10 18.39 -17.52 -16.80
N ILE A 11 18.47 -17.12 -18.07
CA ILE A 11 18.07 -15.77 -18.52
C ILE A 11 16.54 -15.63 -18.55
N SER A 12 15.82 -16.69 -18.92
CA SER A 12 14.34 -16.69 -18.93
C SER A 12 13.74 -16.64 -17.53
N LEU A 13 14.42 -17.22 -16.53
CA LEU A 13 14.06 -17.11 -15.11
C LEU A 13 14.46 -15.75 -14.49
N ALA A 14 15.45 -15.05 -15.06
CA ALA A 14 15.93 -13.76 -14.55
C ALA A 14 15.06 -12.57 -14.97
N THR A 15 14.13 -12.75 -15.93
CA THR A 15 13.32 -11.66 -16.50
C THR A 15 11.88 -11.60 -16.01
N THR A 16 11.44 -12.49 -15.13
CA THR A 16 10.08 -12.39 -14.56
C THR A 16 10.14 -11.59 -13.26
N ALA A 17 10.42 -10.30 -13.35
CA ALA A 17 9.96 -9.36 -12.34
C ALA A 17 8.43 -9.31 -12.45
N LEU A 18 7.77 -10.31 -11.86
CA LEU A 18 6.31 -10.37 -11.85
C LEU A 18 5.86 -9.23 -10.95
N SER A 19 5.19 -8.24 -11.55
CA SER A 19 4.42 -7.26 -10.79
C SER A 19 3.43 -8.04 -9.93
N GLN A 20 3.47 -7.83 -8.62
CA GLN A 20 2.55 -8.44 -7.67
C GLN A 20 1.56 -7.38 -7.20
N ALA A 21 0.31 -7.78 -7.01
CA ALA A 21 -0.74 -6.93 -6.46
C ALA A 21 -0.89 -7.21 -4.95
N PHE A 22 -1.09 -6.16 -4.18
CA PHE A 22 -1.23 -6.18 -2.74
C PHE A 22 -2.46 -5.38 -2.34
N THR A 23 -3.04 -5.74 -1.20
CA THR A 23 -4.20 -5.05 -0.65
C THR A 23 -4.19 -5.12 0.87
N ILE A 24 -4.41 -3.99 1.52
CA ILE A 24 -4.86 -3.92 2.90
C ILE A 24 -6.35 -3.65 2.83
N ASP A 25 -7.16 -4.60 3.29
CA ASP A 25 -8.61 -4.47 3.37
C ASP A 25 -9.03 -4.54 4.82
N PHE A 26 -9.49 -3.43 5.40
CA PHE A 26 -9.89 -3.37 6.82
C PHE A 26 -11.07 -4.29 7.13
N ASN A 27 -11.84 -4.73 6.13
CA ASN A 27 -12.90 -5.73 6.31
C ASN A 27 -12.35 -7.14 6.51
N ALA A 28 -11.26 -7.47 5.80
CA ALA A 28 -10.65 -8.79 5.83
C ALA A 28 -9.50 -8.88 6.84
N LEU A 29 -8.84 -7.76 7.15
CA LEU A 29 -7.72 -7.70 8.07
C LEU A 29 -8.21 -7.76 9.52
N VAL A 30 -7.42 -8.42 10.38
CA VAL A 30 -7.67 -8.43 11.83
C VAL A 30 -6.99 -7.22 12.47
N VAL A 31 -7.38 -6.00 12.07
CA VAL A 31 -7.15 -4.82 12.93
C VAL A 31 -8.33 -4.74 13.88
N PRO A 32 -8.12 -4.84 15.21
CA PRO A 32 -9.24 -4.75 16.15
C PRO A 32 -10.00 -3.43 16.00
N VAL A 33 -11.33 -3.49 15.96
CA VAL A 33 -12.17 -2.31 16.08
C VAL A 33 -11.85 -1.58 17.39
N GLY A 34 -11.74 -0.26 17.33
CA GLY A 34 -11.27 0.60 18.41
C GLY A 34 -9.75 0.78 18.47
N THR A 35 -8.99 0.23 17.50
CA THR A 35 -7.57 0.58 17.35
C THR A 35 -7.47 2.05 16.95
N THR A 36 -6.85 2.85 17.81
CA THR A 36 -6.66 4.30 17.60
C THR A 36 -5.29 4.61 17.02
N ILE A 37 -5.24 5.62 16.15
CA ILE A 37 -4.04 6.22 15.57
C ILE A 37 -4.09 7.71 15.91
N ASP A 38 -2.97 8.26 16.36
CA ASP A 38 -2.80 9.68 16.64
C ASP A 38 -1.41 10.14 16.16
N SER A 39 -1.01 11.39 16.47
CA SER A 39 0.29 11.91 16.06
C SER A 39 1.50 11.27 16.75
N ASP A 40 1.30 10.59 17.89
CA ASP A 40 2.35 9.91 18.64
C ASP A 40 2.33 8.38 18.40
N ASN A 41 1.22 7.84 17.88
CA ASN A 41 0.99 6.41 17.70
C ASN A 41 0.52 6.08 16.27
N SER A 42 1.42 5.54 15.46
CA SER A 42 1.13 5.06 14.10
C SER A 42 0.60 3.62 14.07
N LEU A 43 -0.27 3.29 13.11
CA LEU A 43 -0.60 1.89 12.77
C LEU A 43 0.36 1.40 11.68
N THR A 44 1.09 0.32 11.94
CA THR A 44 1.93 -0.35 10.93
C THR A 44 1.39 -1.74 10.66
N ILE A 45 1.22 -2.06 9.38
CA ILE A 45 0.71 -3.35 8.90
C ILE A 45 1.82 -4.01 8.07
N ASP A 46 2.27 -5.18 8.49
CA ASP A 46 3.17 -6.04 7.71
C ASP A 46 2.36 -6.78 6.64
N VAL A 47 2.68 -6.52 5.38
CA VAL A 47 2.03 -7.13 4.21
C VAL A 47 2.95 -8.20 3.65
N GLU A 48 2.55 -9.46 3.83
CA GLU A 48 3.36 -10.60 3.40
C GLU A 48 3.74 -10.51 1.92
N GLY A 49 5.05 -10.61 1.65
CA GLY A 49 5.61 -10.52 0.29
C GLY A 49 5.84 -9.08 -0.22
N TYR A 50 5.42 -8.07 0.53
CA TYR A 50 5.65 -6.65 0.22
C TYR A 50 6.55 -5.96 1.25
N GLY A 51 6.18 -6.02 2.53
CA GLY A 51 6.79 -5.24 3.62
C GLY A 51 5.76 -4.39 4.36
N ASP A 52 6.23 -3.41 5.13
CA ASP A 52 5.36 -2.61 6.00
C ASP A 52 4.63 -1.50 5.23
N VAL A 53 3.38 -1.25 5.61
CA VAL A 53 2.63 -0.02 5.28
C VAL A 53 2.25 0.66 6.59
N ARG A 54 2.56 1.95 6.70
CA ARG A 54 2.35 2.73 7.91
C ARG A 54 1.32 3.82 7.70
N PHE A 55 0.40 3.93 8.64
CA PHE A 55 -0.64 4.95 8.72
C PHE A 55 -0.36 5.85 9.92
N GLU A 56 -0.27 7.16 9.69
CA GLU A 56 0.04 8.18 10.67
C GLU A 56 -0.98 9.32 10.56
N VAL A 57 -1.39 9.93 11.66
CA VAL A 57 -2.25 11.11 11.61
C VAL A 57 -1.38 12.37 11.57
N ALA A 58 -1.63 13.25 10.59
CA ALA A 58 -1.01 14.57 10.56
C ALA A 58 -1.93 15.57 11.26
N GLY A 59 -1.80 15.70 12.58
CA GLY A 59 -2.64 16.59 13.36
C GLY A 59 -2.72 16.21 14.84
N THR A 60 -3.69 16.80 15.54
CA THR A 60 -3.98 16.47 16.95
C THR A 60 -5.17 15.53 17.11
N ASP A 61 -5.87 15.24 16.01
CA ASP A 61 -7.07 14.41 16.02
C ASP A 61 -6.70 12.92 16.12
N VAL A 62 -7.68 12.13 16.58
CA VAL A 62 -7.54 10.69 16.77
C VAL A 62 -8.41 9.99 15.74
N VAL A 63 -7.76 9.23 14.86
CA VAL A 63 -8.40 8.40 13.84
C VAL A 63 -8.50 6.98 14.41
N GLN A 64 -9.54 6.23 14.06
CA GLN A 64 -9.72 4.89 14.61
C GLN A 64 -10.20 3.88 13.58
N VAL A 65 -9.88 2.61 13.77
CA VAL A 65 -10.55 1.54 13.03
C VAL A 65 -11.91 1.29 13.65
N GLY A 66 -12.97 1.48 12.87
CA GLY A 66 -14.35 1.41 13.34
C GLY A 66 -15.33 0.85 12.30
N THR A 67 -16.62 0.96 12.62
CA THR A 67 -17.74 0.45 11.81
C THR A 67 -18.82 1.51 11.52
N THR A 68 -18.51 2.79 11.70
CA THR A 68 -19.40 3.95 11.52
C THR A 68 -20.07 3.91 10.14
N TYR A 69 -19.31 3.60 9.09
CA TYR A 69 -19.80 3.56 7.71
C TYR A 69 -20.32 2.18 7.27
N SER A 70 -20.48 1.22 8.19
CA SER A 70 -20.81 -0.17 7.83
C SER A 70 -22.20 -0.36 7.21
N ASN A 71 -23.06 0.64 7.34
CA ASN A 71 -24.45 0.61 6.88
C ASN A 71 -24.69 1.55 5.70
N ASP A 72 -23.63 2.12 5.11
CA ASP A 72 -23.78 3.03 3.99
C ASP A 72 -24.40 2.32 2.78
N PRO A 73 -25.51 2.85 2.23
CA PRO A 73 -26.21 2.22 1.12
C PRO A 73 -25.29 2.05 -0.09
N GLY A 74 -25.15 0.80 -0.55
CA GLY A 74 -24.38 0.51 -1.76
C GLY A 74 -22.91 0.18 -1.53
N THR A 75 -22.45 0.11 -0.27
CA THR A 75 -21.12 -0.41 0.07
C THR A 75 -21.23 -1.82 0.69
N SER A 76 -20.19 -2.63 0.56
CA SER A 76 -20.02 -3.89 1.32
C SER A 76 -19.01 -3.73 2.46
N ILE A 77 -18.74 -2.49 2.86
CA ILE A 77 -17.73 -2.14 3.84
C ILE A 77 -18.33 -2.36 5.23
N VAL A 78 -17.59 -3.05 6.09
CA VAL A 78 -17.94 -3.34 7.48
C VAL A 78 -17.02 -2.58 8.43
N ASN A 79 -15.72 -2.56 8.11
CA ASN A 79 -14.70 -1.87 8.87
C ASN A 79 -13.94 -0.89 7.98
N SER A 80 -13.52 0.22 8.56
CA SER A 80 -12.65 1.20 7.91
C SER A 80 -11.80 1.92 8.92
N LEU A 81 -10.70 2.54 8.47
CA LEU A 81 -10.01 3.57 9.22
C LEU A 81 -10.77 4.88 9.10
N GLU A 82 -11.46 5.28 10.16
CA GLU A 82 -12.43 6.38 10.21
C GLU A 82 -11.75 7.71 10.50
N MET A 83 -12.04 8.68 9.64
CA MET A 83 -11.52 10.03 9.66
C MET A 83 -12.68 11.02 9.78
N ASP A 84 -12.61 11.93 10.73
CA ASP A 84 -13.57 13.03 10.88
C ASP A 84 -13.32 14.12 9.83
N GLY A 85 -14.25 15.06 9.67
CA GLY A 85 -14.08 16.17 8.72
C GLY A 85 -12.92 17.09 9.08
N GLY A 86 -11.85 17.09 8.28
CA GLY A 86 -10.64 17.89 8.49
C GLY A 86 -9.40 17.07 8.83
N ASP A 87 -9.57 15.78 9.08
CA ASP A 87 -8.49 14.86 9.41
C ASP A 87 -7.56 14.63 8.22
N THR A 88 -6.32 14.30 8.54
CA THR A 88 -5.29 13.95 7.58
C THR A 88 -4.59 12.68 8.01
N VAL A 89 -4.62 11.67 7.15
CA VAL A 89 -3.86 10.43 7.32
C VAL A 89 -2.75 10.36 6.29
N LEU A 90 -1.53 10.17 6.76
CA LEU A 90 -0.35 9.87 5.99
C LEU A 90 -0.18 8.36 5.86
N VAL A 91 -0.12 7.87 4.62
CA VAL A 91 0.09 6.47 4.28
C VAL A 91 1.46 6.33 3.64
N THR A 92 2.35 5.61 4.32
CA THR A 92 3.75 5.42 3.91
C THR A 92 4.00 3.95 3.57
N PHE A 93 4.45 3.73 2.34
CA PHE A 93 4.83 2.43 1.80
C PHE A 93 6.32 2.17 2.07
N LEU A 94 6.65 1.21 2.95
CA LEU A 94 8.02 0.92 3.39
C LEU A 94 8.64 -0.31 2.71
N GLY A 95 7.90 -0.94 1.78
CA GLY A 95 8.37 -2.01 0.91
C GLY A 95 8.99 -1.50 -0.40
N PRO A 96 9.05 -2.35 -1.44
CA PRO A 96 9.35 -1.93 -2.81
C PRO A 96 8.42 -0.81 -3.28
N GLU A 97 8.83 -0.06 -4.31
CA GLU A 97 8.05 1.07 -4.82
C GLU A 97 6.60 0.63 -5.15
N ALA A 98 5.64 1.29 -4.49
CA ALA A 98 4.22 1.09 -4.72
C ALA A 98 3.79 1.85 -5.99
N LEU A 99 3.15 1.12 -6.89
CA LEU A 99 2.68 1.57 -8.20
C LEU A 99 1.17 1.37 -8.28
N ASN A 100 0.46 2.24 -9.02
CA ASN A 100 -0.99 2.15 -9.20
C ASN A 100 -1.73 2.04 -7.85
N VAL A 101 -1.37 2.91 -6.91
CA VAL A 101 -2.00 2.95 -5.59
C VAL A 101 -3.43 3.47 -5.72
N ASP A 102 -4.38 2.75 -5.14
CA ASP A 102 -5.80 3.09 -5.14
C ASP A 102 -6.39 2.93 -3.74
N PHE A 103 -7.35 3.78 -3.40
CA PHE A 103 -7.98 3.82 -2.08
C PHE A 103 -9.48 3.62 -2.23
N ASP A 104 -10.00 2.57 -1.60
CA ASP A 104 -11.42 2.36 -1.46
C ASP A 104 -11.92 3.09 -0.21
N LEU A 105 -12.88 3.98 -0.40
CA LEU A 105 -13.39 4.88 0.64
C LEU A 105 -14.85 4.57 0.99
N ALA A 106 -15.19 4.73 2.27
CA ALA A 106 -16.53 4.67 2.84
C ALA A 106 -16.99 6.07 3.29
N GLY A 107 -18.28 6.28 3.55
CA GLY A 107 -18.79 7.59 3.99
C GLY A 107 -18.97 8.61 2.87
N LEU A 108 -18.82 8.21 1.60
CA LEU A 108 -18.90 9.12 0.46
C LEU A 108 -20.28 9.10 -0.19
N THR A 109 -20.97 10.24 -0.15
CA THR A 109 -22.19 10.44 -0.94
C THR A 109 -21.82 10.86 -2.37
N PRO A 110 -22.44 10.25 -3.43
CA PRO A 110 -22.17 10.65 -4.80
C PRO A 110 -22.40 12.15 -5.04
N GLY A 111 -21.35 12.84 -5.50
CA GLY A 111 -21.39 14.28 -5.82
C GLY A 111 -20.82 15.19 -4.73
N GLU A 112 -20.39 14.65 -3.59
CA GLU A 112 -19.68 15.40 -2.56
C GLU A 112 -18.16 15.14 -2.65
N GLU A 113 -17.37 16.22 -2.73
CA GLU A 113 -15.91 16.13 -2.62
C GLU A 113 -15.54 16.18 -1.13
N VAL A 114 -15.61 15.02 -0.47
CA VAL A 114 -15.31 14.90 0.96
C VAL A 114 -13.86 14.48 1.20
N VAL A 115 -13.21 13.81 0.25
CA VAL A 115 -11.85 13.28 0.41
C VAL A 115 -10.93 13.70 -0.73
N GLN A 116 -9.70 14.11 -0.37
CA GLN A 116 -8.61 14.42 -1.27
C GLN A 116 -7.44 13.50 -1.02
N ILE A 117 -6.99 12.80 -2.06
CA ILE A 117 -5.83 11.91 -2.00
C ILE A 117 -4.71 12.53 -2.83
N ASN A 118 -3.57 12.81 -2.19
CA ASN A 118 -2.43 13.44 -2.81
C ASN A 118 -1.17 12.60 -2.59
N GLN A 119 -0.48 12.25 -3.66
CA GLN A 119 0.87 11.68 -3.56
C GLN A 119 1.88 12.79 -3.27
N ASN A 120 2.82 12.55 -2.36
CA ASN A 120 3.87 13.51 -2.05
C ASN A 120 4.83 13.67 -3.25
N ALA A 121 5.03 14.92 -3.69
CA ALA A 121 5.85 15.24 -4.86
C ALA A 121 7.34 14.85 -4.73
N PHE A 122 7.85 14.73 -3.51
CA PHE A 122 9.25 14.39 -3.22
C PHE A 122 9.43 12.96 -2.71
N ARG A 123 8.35 12.34 -2.22
CA ARG A 123 8.33 10.99 -1.63
C ARG A 123 7.22 10.18 -2.29
N THR A 124 7.54 9.52 -3.41
CA THR A 124 6.55 8.76 -4.19
C THR A 124 5.92 7.59 -3.42
N TYR A 125 6.55 7.16 -2.33
CA TYR A 125 6.06 6.14 -1.41
C TYR A 125 5.12 6.69 -0.31
N GLU A 126 4.75 7.97 -0.36
CA GLU A 126 3.97 8.64 0.67
C GLU A 126 2.72 9.29 0.04
N PHE A 127 1.56 8.98 0.64
CA PHE A 127 0.26 9.48 0.22
C PHE A 127 -0.43 10.16 1.40
N THR A 128 -1.02 11.31 1.14
CA THR A 128 -1.83 12.04 2.10
C THR A 128 -3.30 11.89 1.72
N VAL A 129 -4.08 11.30 2.61
CA VAL A 129 -5.54 11.21 2.51
C VAL A 129 -6.12 12.24 3.46
N ASN A 130 -6.89 13.18 2.94
CA ASN A 130 -7.46 14.29 3.70
C ASN A 130 -8.97 14.29 3.56
N THR A 131 -9.68 14.42 4.65
CA THR A 131 -11.11 14.76 4.62
C THR A 131 -11.27 16.28 4.64
N VAL A 132 -12.18 16.81 3.84
CA VAL A 132 -12.47 18.24 3.79
C VAL A 132 -13.34 18.62 4.99
N ALA A 133 -12.90 19.61 5.76
CA ALA A 133 -13.69 20.17 6.84
C ALA A 133 -14.88 20.98 6.27
N ASN A 134 -15.99 20.31 6.00
CA ASN A 134 -17.23 20.92 5.55
C ASN A 134 -18.31 20.85 6.66
N PRO A 135 -18.98 21.96 7.02
CA PRO A 135 -20.05 21.92 8.01
C PRO A 135 -21.15 20.94 7.62
N GLY A 136 -21.26 19.83 8.37
CA GLY A 136 -22.25 18.77 8.14
C GLY A 136 -21.73 17.54 7.37
N ALA A 137 -20.44 17.47 7.04
CA ALA A 137 -19.84 16.23 6.56
C ALA A 137 -19.54 15.29 7.74
N ASP A 138 -19.99 14.04 7.65
CA ASP A 138 -19.80 12.99 8.66
C ASP A 138 -18.41 12.33 8.61
N GLY A 139 -17.46 12.93 7.87
CA GLY A 139 -16.13 12.36 7.64
C GLY A 139 -16.10 11.34 6.50
N ALA A 140 -15.08 10.49 6.50
CA ALA A 140 -14.95 9.36 5.58
C ALA A 140 -14.14 8.23 6.21
N GLY A 141 -14.20 7.03 5.63
CA GLY A 141 -13.41 5.88 6.07
C GLY A 141 -12.50 5.34 4.97
N ILE A 142 -11.23 5.03 5.27
CA ILE A 142 -10.39 4.22 4.37
C ILE A 142 -10.74 2.75 4.60
N ALA A 143 -11.42 2.13 3.64
CA ALA A 143 -11.85 0.74 3.73
C ALA A 143 -10.80 -0.22 3.20
N ALA A 144 -10.15 0.13 2.09
CA ALA A 144 -9.02 -0.62 1.59
C ALA A 144 -8.00 0.28 0.87
N VAL A 145 -6.77 -0.20 0.82
CA VAL A 145 -5.69 0.37 0.01
C VAL A 145 -5.14 -0.76 -0.84
N SER A 146 -5.10 -0.57 -2.16
CA SER A 146 -4.56 -1.55 -3.10
C SER A 146 -3.45 -0.94 -3.93
N TRP A 147 -2.45 -1.76 -4.27
CA TRP A 147 -1.33 -1.31 -5.08
C TRP A 147 -0.69 -2.49 -5.81
N THR A 148 0.19 -2.16 -6.74
CA THR A 148 1.10 -3.11 -7.37
C THR A 148 2.53 -2.76 -6.99
N ALA A 149 3.42 -3.73 -6.94
CA ALA A 149 4.85 -3.45 -6.78
C ALA A 149 5.69 -4.42 -7.60
N VAL A 150 6.87 -3.95 -7.99
CA VAL A 150 7.88 -4.79 -8.65
C VAL A 150 8.90 -5.19 -7.58
N PRO A 151 8.97 -6.47 -7.18
CA PRO A 151 9.94 -6.91 -6.19
C PRO A 151 11.36 -6.65 -6.68
N GLU A 152 12.24 -6.17 -5.79
CA GLU A 152 13.66 -6.03 -6.15
C GLU A 152 14.25 -7.40 -6.51
N PRO A 153 15.09 -7.49 -7.56
CA PRO A 153 15.79 -8.73 -7.87
C PRO A 153 16.65 -9.13 -6.69
N SER A 154 16.37 -10.29 -6.08
CA SER A 154 17.11 -10.75 -4.90
C SER A 154 18.63 -10.69 -5.14
N SER A 155 19.38 -10.24 -4.14
CA SER A 155 20.84 -10.14 -4.19
C SER A 155 21.51 -11.48 -4.55
N ALA A 156 20.88 -12.61 -4.18
CA ALA A 156 21.27 -13.95 -4.60
C ALA A 156 21.16 -14.16 -6.12
N MET A 157 20.13 -13.61 -6.76
CA MET A 157 19.95 -13.65 -8.21
C MET A 157 20.98 -12.79 -8.93
N LEU A 158 21.24 -11.57 -8.44
CA LEU A 158 22.34 -10.71 -8.93
C LEU A 158 23.70 -11.39 -8.78
N GLY A 159 23.94 -12.05 -7.64
CA GLY A 159 25.14 -12.84 -7.38
C GLY A 159 25.27 -14.03 -8.34
N ALA A 160 24.19 -14.75 -8.63
CA ALA A 160 24.16 -15.84 -9.60
C ALA A 160 24.45 -15.35 -11.02
N LEU A 161 23.84 -14.24 -11.44
CA LEU A 161 24.12 -13.59 -12.74
C LEU A 161 25.57 -13.13 -12.85
N GLY A 162 26.11 -12.51 -11.80
CA GLY A 162 27.51 -12.09 -11.72
C GLY A 162 28.48 -13.28 -11.79
N ALA A 163 28.22 -14.34 -11.04
CA ALA A 163 29.01 -15.58 -11.07
C ALA A 163 28.98 -16.24 -12.45
N CYS A 164 27.82 -16.28 -13.10
CA CYS A 164 27.67 -16.77 -14.48
C CYS A 164 28.49 -15.93 -15.48
N ALA A 165 28.48 -14.60 -15.36
CA ALA A 165 29.26 -13.71 -16.21
C ALA A 165 30.79 -13.92 -16.05
N ILE A 166 31.27 -14.11 -14.82
CA ILE A 166 32.68 -14.39 -14.53
C ILE A 166 33.12 -15.76 -15.09
N LEU A 167 32.28 -16.79 -14.92
CA LEU A 167 32.54 -18.13 -15.46
C LEU A 167 32.63 -18.14 -16.99
N LEU A 168 31.87 -17.28 -17.67
CA LEU A 168 31.92 -17.11 -19.13
C LEU A 168 33.17 -16.34 -19.59
N ARG A 169 33.63 -15.34 -18.82
CA ARG A 169 34.86 -14.59 -19.12
C ARG A 169 36.11 -15.46 -19.04
N ARG A 170 36.12 -16.47 -18.16
CA ARG A 170 37.24 -17.42 -18.00
C ARG A 170 37.32 -18.51 -19.08
N ARG A 171 36.31 -18.63 -19.94
CA ARG A 171 36.23 -19.67 -20.98
C ARG A 171 36.40 -19.15 -22.42
N ARG A 172 36.76 -17.87 -22.58
CA ARG A 172 37.39 -17.33 -23.80
C ARG A 172 38.89 -17.23 -23.57
#